data_AF-A0A6N2ZBY0-F1
#
_entry.id   AF-A0A6N2ZBY0-F1
#
_cell.length_a   1.000
_cell.length_b   1.000
_cell.length_c   1.000
_cell.angle_alpha   90.00
_cell.angle_beta   90.00
_cell.angle_gamma   90.00
#
_symmetry.space_group_name_H-M   'P 1'
#
loop_
_entity.id
_entity.type
_entity.pdbx_description
1 polymer ?
#
loop_
_entity_poly.entity_id
_entity_poly.type
_entity_poly.pdbx_seq_one_letter_code
_entity_poly.pdbx_strand_id
1 'polypeptide(L)'
;MVKIKNDKGNKDTAIRIKSIQANNLFRKNNGDQDAFLGAGNAMINNSLFAEYMRKHGVTVNTRNFSYDFIIMKFDFGIKGDENIPKMTENELRHYFYENGATVTWESYDKEGNIIEGKTKQIHYKMLMRSTGKAKEGACIFICEKLHKKALDYITMKLYDKMPFNNANIVGLSAYSTLITATAIDYISIPLANIFVAKDESVSTMKQALTVKVEKVQEIKQKLDYSETESYINQFNLTFYKMKQKNDPNLKQIRKTKAALIEKGIEIEECPVKEEIEYVERCYVERKDEESAIVNTLWDGMGLIDDSIFPDDMDGFIYCRSHFFKSCLFRVTYSNTLKIITATNLTMPL
;
A
#
# COMPACT_ATOMS: atom_id res chain seq x y z
N MET A 1 10.73 35.12 20.05
CA MET A 1 11.46 34.54 18.91
C MET A 1 11.62 33.04 19.13
N VAL A 2 10.80 32.21 18.49
CA VAL A 2 11.04 30.75 18.48
C VAL A 2 12.08 30.52 17.40
N LYS A 3 13.35 30.35 17.79
CA LYS A 3 14.40 29.93 16.85
C LYS A 3 14.08 28.51 16.41
N ILE A 4 13.76 28.33 15.13
CA ILE A 4 13.68 27.01 14.51
C ILE A 4 15.10 26.47 14.47
N LYS A 5 15.29 25.26 14.99
CA LYS A 5 16.53 24.52 14.75
C LYS A 5 16.45 24.02 13.32
N ASN A 6 17.25 24.58 12.41
CA ASN A 6 17.67 23.81 11.25
C ASN A 6 18.56 22.71 11.82
N ASP A 7 18.09 21.47 11.80
CA ASP A 7 18.91 20.30 12.14
C ASP A 7 19.89 20.07 10.96
N LYS A 8 20.84 21.01 10.77
CA LYS A 8 21.89 20.98 9.73
C LYS A 8 22.88 19.82 9.89
N GLY A 9 22.53 18.79 10.63
CA GLY A 9 23.25 17.53 10.70
C GLY A 9 22.61 16.52 9.76
N ASN A 10 22.66 16.75 8.44
CA ASN A 10 22.12 15.81 7.45
C ASN A 10 23.02 14.55 7.40
N LYS A 11 22.91 13.70 8.42
CA LYS A 11 23.41 12.33 8.34
C LYS A 11 22.54 11.66 7.30
N ASP A 12 23.14 11.23 6.20
CA ASP A 12 22.46 10.43 5.19
C ASP A 12 21.76 9.23 5.86
N THR A 13 20.43 9.33 6.01
CA THR A 13 19.62 8.30 6.63
C THR A 13 19.12 7.28 5.63
N ALA A 14 19.43 7.44 4.33
CA ALA A 14 19.01 6.50 3.31
C ALA A 14 19.48 5.08 3.66
N ILE A 15 18.63 4.09 3.43
CA ILE A 15 18.89 2.71 3.82
C ILE A 15 18.98 1.88 2.55
N ARG A 16 20.17 1.35 2.26
CA ARG A 16 20.39 0.41 1.16
C ARG A 16 19.81 -0.94 1.54
N ILE A 17 19.03 -1.53 0.64
CA ILE A 17 18.29 -2.77 0.88
C ILE A 17 18.39 -3.67 -0.35
N LYS A 18 17.94 -4.92 -0.22
CA LYS A 18 17.88 -5.84 -1.36
C LYS A 18 16.54 -5.76 -2.08
N SER A 19 16.59 -5.95 -3.39
CA SER A 19 15.41 -6.17 -4.24
C SER A 19 15.41 -7.62 -4.72
N ILE A 20 14.28 -8.30 -4.58
CA ILE A 20 14.13 -9.71 -5.00
C ILE A 20 12.87 -9.89 -5.84
N GLN A 21 12.84 -10.96 -6.63
CA GLN A 21 11.66 -11.38 -7.40
C GLN A 21 10.84 -12.39 -6.61
N ALA A 22 9.53 -12.16 -6.53
CA ALA A 22 8.60 -12.98 -5.75
C ALA A 22 8.53 -14.44 -6.25
N ASN A 23 8.51 -14.64 -7.58
CA ASN A 23 8.45 -15.96 -8.19
C ASN A 23 9.69 -16.81 -7.83
N ASN A 24 10.90 -16.24 -7.92
CA ASN A 24 12.13 -16.94 -7.58
C ASN A 24 12.19 -17.29 -6.10
N LEU A 25 11.73 -16.38 -5.22
CA LEU A 25 11.63 -16.67 -3.79
C LEU A 25 10.65 -17.82 -3.52
N PHE A 26 9.48 -17.79 -4.16
CA PHE A 26 8.48 -18.84 -3.99
C PHE A 26 9.02 -20.19 -4.44
N ARG A 27 9.61 -20.28 -5.63
CA ARG A 27 10.22 -21.52 -6.15
C ARG A 27 11.29 -22.06 -5.19
N LYS A 28 12.23 -21.21 -4.76
CA LYS A 28 13.28 -21.59 -3.81
C LYS A 28 12.71 -22.10 -2.48
N ASN A 29 11.67 -21.45 -1.96
CA ASN A 29 11.03 -21.87 -0.71
C ASN A 29 10.21 -23.17 -0.85
N ASN A 30 9.84 -23.56 -2.06
CA ASN A 30 9.10 -24.81 -2.36
C ASN A 30 10.02 -25.92 -2.91
N GLY A 31 11.34 -25.85 -2.65
CA GLY A 31 12.25 -26.96 -2.89
C GLY A 31 12.79 -27.08 -4.32
N ASP A 32 12.60 -26.05 -5.15
CA ASP A 32 13.19 -26.00 -6.48
C ASP A 32 14.72 -25.83 -6.41
N GLN A 33 15.45 -26.86 -6.84
CA GLN A 33 16.92 -26.88 -6.80
C GLN A 33 17.56 -25.93 -7.81
N ASP A 34 16.86 -25.59 -8.90
CA ASP A 34 17.34 -24.68 -9.93
C ASP A 34 16.98 -23.20 -9.62
N ALA A 35 16.17 -22.96 -8.59
CA ALA A 35 15.71 -21.62 -8.25
C ALA A 35 16.79 -20.80 -7.54
N PHE A 36 17.41 -19.89 -8.30
CA PHE A 36 18.32 -18.89 -7.75
C PHE A 36 17.59 -17.61 -7.30
N LEU A 37 17.79 -17.22 -6.04
CA LEU A 37 17.29 -15.95 -5.52
C LEU A 37 18.25 -14.80 -5.88
N GLY A 38 18.12 -14.30 -7.10
CA GLY A 38 18.81 -13.08 -7.53
C GLY A 38 18.39 -11.87 -6.69
N ALA A 39 19.36 -11.25 -6.02
CA ALA A 39 19.13 -10.08 -5.16
C ALA A 39 19.78 -8.82 -5.73
N GLY A 40 18.96 -7.97 -6.36
CA GLY A 40 19.36 -6.63 -6.79
C GLY A 40 19.55 -5.67 -5.63
N ASN A 41 20.01 -4.45 -5.93
CA ASN A 41 20.16 -3.39 -4.93
C ASN A 41 19.00 -2.39 -5.06
N ALA A 42 18.49 -1.93 -3.91
CA ALA A 42 17.47 -0.90 -3.80
C ALA A 42 17.78 0.02 -2.61
N MET A 43 16.97 1.06 -2.42
CA MET A 43 17.17 2.06 -1.38
C MET A 43 15.84 2.58 -0.84
N ILE A 44 15.76 2.73 0.48
CA ILE A 44 14.79 3.59 1.15
C ILE A 44 15.43 4.98 1.22
N ASN A 45 14.77 5.98 0.64
CA ASN A 45 15.32 7.32 0.53
C ASN A 45 15.48 8.00 1.90
N ASN A 46 16.38 8.98 1.97
CA ASN A 46 16.50 9.88 3.12
C ASN A 46 15.14 10.56 3.35
N SER A 47 14.48 10.24 4.45
CA SER A 47 13.07 10.57 4.67
C SER A 47 12.71 10.48 6.16
N LEU A 48 11.59 11.11 6.56
CA LEU A 48 11.05 10.99 7.92
C LEU A 48 10.86 9.53 8.35
N PHE A 49 10.52 8.66 7.41
CA PHE A 49 10.45 7.21 7.65
C PHE A 49 11.80 6.59 7.96
N ALA A 50 12.81 6.83 7.10
CA ALA A 50 14.13 6.27 7.28
C ALA A 50 14.78 6.73 8.61
N GLU A 51 14.63 8.02 8.96
CA GLU A 51 15.09 8.55 10.24
C GLU A 51 14.45 7.85 11.43
N TYR A 52 13.12 7.76 11.41
CA TYR A 52 12.37 7.12 12.48
C TYR A 52 12.81 5.67 12.65
N MET A 53 12.86 4.92 11.55
CA MET A 53 13.18 3.49 11.60
C MET A 53 14.60 3.22 12.10
N ARG A 54 15.59 4.05 11.74
CA ARG A 54 16.95 3.98 12.30
C ARG A 54 16.97 4.24 13.81
N LYS A 55 16.21 5.22 14.28
CA LYS A 55 16.07 5.52 15.72
C LYS A 55 15.30 4.43 16.49
N HIS A 56 14.58 3.54 15.79
CA HIS A 56 13.62 2.63 16.38
C HIS A 56 13.86 1.13 16.11
N GLY A 57 15.09 0.76 15.76
CA GLY A 57 15.55 -0.63 15.78
C GLY A 57 16.04 -1.19 14.44
N VAL A 58 15.99 -0.41 13.36
CA VAL A 58 16.64 -0.83 12.11
C VAL A 58 18.15 -0.76 12.26
N THR A 59 18.79 -1.87 11.94
CA THR A 59 20.23 -2.03 11.96
C THR A 59 20.79 -1.81 10.57
N VAL A 60 21.79 -0.93 10.47
CA VAL A 60 22.54 -0.67 9.23
C VAL A 60 24.01 -0.96 9.45
N ASN A 61 24.69 -1.46 8.43
CA ASN A 61 26.14 -1.58 8.43
C ASN A 61 26.83 -0.27 8.05
N THR A 62 28.16 -0.27 8.00
CA THR A 62 29.00 0.88 7.63
C THR A 62 28.73 1.43 6.23
N ARG A 63 28.08 0.66 5.35
CA ARG A 63 27.66 1.05 3.99
C ARG A 63 26.19 1.48 3.92
N ASN A 64 25.57 1.80 5.06
CA ASN A 64 24.14 2.13 5.16
C ASN A 64 23.21 1.00 4.68
N PHE A 65 23.67 -0.25 4.66
CA PHE A 65 22.88 -1.39 4.20
C PHE A 65 22.20 -2.14 5.36
N SER A 66 20.95 -2.56 5.15
CA SER A 66 20.15 -3.31 6.11
C SER A 66 19.46 -4.52 5.47
N TYR A 67 19.37 -5.61 6.23
CA TYR A 67 18.50 -6.75 5.95
C TYR A 67 17.14 -6.62 6.66
N ASP A 68 16.85 -5.53 7.39
CA ASP A 68 15.56 -5.40 8.06
C ASP A 68 14.43 -5.06 7.06
N PHE A 69 14.76 -4.72 5.81
CA PHE A 69 13.83 -4.46 4.72
C PHE A 69 14.25 -5.16 3.41
N ILE A 70 13.25 -5.42 2.56
CA ILE A 70 13.44 -5.82 1.17
C ILE A 70 12.42 -5.11 0.26
N ILE A 71 12.77 -4.93 -1.01
CA ILE A 71 11.80 -4.68 -2.07
C ILE A 71 11.47 -6.02 -2.73
N MET A 72 10.20 -6.35 -2.77
CA MET A 72 9.69 -7.49 -3.51
C MET A 72 9.02 -7.01 -4.80
N LYS A 73 9.48 -7.58 -5.93
CA LYS A 73 8.93 -7.34 -7.26
C LYS A 73 8.04 -8.52 -7.67
N PHE A 74 6.98 -8.21 -8.42
CA PHE A 74 5.97 -9.16 -8.88
C PHE A 74 5.88 -9.08 -10.41
N ASP A 75 7.04 -9.09 -11.07
CA ASP A 75 7.15 -8.86 -12.52
C ASP A 75 6.73 -10.10 -13.32
N PHE A 76 6.77 -11.29 -12.70
CA PHE A 76 6.55 -12.58 -13.35
C PHE A 76 5.74 -13.53 -12.47
N GLY A 77 4.79 -14.25 -13.08
CA GLY A 77 4.15 -15.43 -12.50
C GLY A 77 5.04 -16.68 -12.54
N ILE A 78 4.48 -17.80 -12.09
CA ILE A 78 5.05 -19.15 -12.13
C ILE A 78 4.22 -19.98 -13.12
N LYS A 79 4.89 -20.59 -14.09
CA LYS A 79 4.23 -21.43 -15.11
C LYS A 79 3.72 -22.77 -14.55
N GLY A 80 4.26 -23.22 -13.43
CA GLY A 80 3.96 -24.49 -12.75
C GLY A 80 4.78 -25.65 -13.30
N ASP A 81 5.07 -26.62 -12.45
CA ASP A 81 5.68 -27.91 -12.77
C ASP A 81 5.11 -29.01 -11.85
N GLU A 82 5.67 -30.22 -11.84
CA GLU A 82 5.16 -31.36 -11.07
C GLU A 82 5.07 -31.08 -9.56
N ASN A 83 5.91 -30.18 -9.00
CA ASN A 83 5.97 -29.89 -7.57
C ASN A 83 5.55 -28.46 -7.22
N ILE A 84 5.60 -27.54 -8.18
CA ILE A 84 5.33 -26.11 -7.96
C ILE A 84 4.02 -25.72 -8.66
N PRO A 85 3.03 -25.17 -7.93
CA PRO A 85 1.79 -24.74 -8.55
C PRO A 85 2.01 -23.58 -9.53
N LYS A 86 1.24 -23.60 -10.62
CA LYS A 86 1.10 -22.45 -11.51
C LYS A 86 0.44 -21.30 -10.75
N MET A 87 1.03 -20.11 -10.81
CA MET A 87 0.49 -18.91 -10.16
C MET A 87 0.74 -17.67 -11.02
N THR A 88 -0.25 -16.81 -11.15
CA THR A 88 -0.12 -15.49 -11.76
C THR A 88 0.64 -14.52 -10.83
N GLU A 89 1.08 -13.37 -11.37
CA GLU A 89 1.71 -12.31 -10.59
C GLU A 89 0.81 -11.82 -9.44
N ASN A 90 -0.51 -11.77 -9.69
CA ASN A 90 -1.50 -11.32 -8.72
C ASN A 90 -1.73 -12.36 -7.62
N GLU A 91 -1.77 -13.65 -7.95
CA GLU A 91 -1.88 -14.73 -6.96
C GLU A 91 -0.63 -14.79 -6.07
N LEU A 92 0.56 -14.65 -6.65
CA LEU A 92 1.80 -14.54 -5.87
C LEU A 92 1.78 -13.34 -4.94
N ARG A 93 1.26 -12.20 -5.40
CA ARG A 93 1.13 -11.01 -4.57
C ARG A 93 0.21 -11.24 -3.37
N HIS A 94 -0.97 -11.82 -3.59
CA HIS A 94 -1.87 -12.18 -2.49
C HIS A 94 -1.23 -13.16 -1.52
N TYR A 95 -0.57 -14.20 -2.04
CA TYR A 95 0.13 -15.19 -1.22
C TYR A 95 1.14 -14.53 -0.28
N PHE A 96 2.04 -13.68 -0.79
CA PHE A 96 3.06 -13.03 0.04
C PHE A 96 2.49 -11.93 0.95
N TYR A 97 1.35 -11.33 0.61
CA TYR A 97 0.68 -10.37 1.48
C TYR A 97 0.07 -11.06 2.71
N GLU A 98 -0.54 -12.22 2.52
CA GLU A 98 -1.19 -12.98 3.59
C GLU A 98 -0.18 -13.74 4.46
N ASN A 99 0.78 -14.42 3.82
CA ASN A 99 1.68 -15.34 4.50
C ASN A 99 3.01 -14.71 4.90
N GLY A 100 3.32 -13.51 4.41
CA GLY A 100 4.66 -12.94 4.51
C GLY A 100 5.67 -13.69 3.65
N ALA A 101 6.94 -13.34 3.80
CA ALA A 101 8.04 -13.84 2.98
C ALA A 101 9.22 -14.24 3.86
N THR A 102 9.57 -15.53 3.88
CA THR A 102 10.80 -15.99 4.53
C THR A 102 11.92 -16.01 3.52
N VAL A 103 13.02 -15.32 3.81
CA VAL A 103 14.22 -15.30 2.96
C VAL A 103 15.41 -15.82 3.75
N THR A 104 16.09 -16.81 3.19
CA THR A 104 17.38 -17.31 3.68
C THR A 104 18.52 -16.58 2.96
N TRP A 105 19.25 -15.75 3.70
CA TRP A 105 20.43 -15.06 3.20
C TRP A 105 21.66 -15.92 3.44
N GLU A 106 22.24 -16.42 2.35
CA GLU A 106 23.48 -17.19 2.36
C GLU A 106 24.70 -16.24 2.36
N SER A 107 25.72 -16.64 3.11
CA SER A 107 27.05 -16.00 3.06
C SER A 107 27.97 -16.93 2.29
N TYR A 108 28.80 -16.39 1.41
CA TYR A 108 29.74 -17.17 0.60
C TYR A 108 31.19 -16.86 1.00
N ASP A 109 32.05 -17.86 0.92
CA ASP A 109 33.50 -17.69 1.08
C ASP A 109 34.14 -17.09 -0.18
N LYS A 110 35.47 -17.00 -0.20
CA LYS A 110 36.22 -16.49 -1.36
C LYS A 110 36.22 -17.47 -2.55
N GLU A 111 35.91 -18.73 -2.31
CA GLU A 111 35.85 -19.81 -3.29
C GLU A 111 34.44 -20.01 -3.87
N GLY A 112 33.44 -19.31 -3.32
CA GLY A 112 32.05 -19.36 -3.76
C GLY A 112 31.19 -20.40 -3.02
N ASN A 113 31.71 -21.08 -2.00
CA ASN A 113 30.93 -22.04 -1.21
C ASN A 113 30.12 -21.32 -0.12
N ILE A 114 28.97 -21.88 0.23
CA ILE A 114 28.14 -21.36 1.33
C ILE A 114 28.87 -21.62 2.64
N ILE A 115 29.05 -20.56 3.44
CA ILE A 115 29.64 -20.66 4.77
C ILE A 115 28.57 -21.19 5.73
N GLU A 116 28.67 -22.47 6.08
CA GLU A 116 27.82 -23.09 7.09
C GLU A 116 27.87 -22.32 8.43
N GLY A 117 26.70 -22.11 9.04
CA GLY A 117 26.57 -21.33 10.28
C GLY A 117 26.50 -19.80 10.11
N LYS A 118 26.68 -19.26 8.89
CA LYS A 118 26.47 -17.82 8.58
C LYS A 118 25.24 -17.54 7.72
N THR A 119 24.33 -18.50 7.62
CA THR A 119 23.02 -18.32 6.97
C THR A 119 22.08 -17.55 7.90
N LYS A 120 21.42 -16.52 7.37
CA LYS A 120 20.47 -15.70 8.14
C LYS A 120 19.08 -15.86 7.53
N GLN A 121 18.20 -16.57 8.22
CA GLN A 121 16.80 -16.66 7.84
C GLN A 121 16.02 -15.49 8.47
N ILE A 122 15.26 -14.76 7.67
CA ILE A 122 14.45 -13.62 8.12
C ILE A 122 13.05 -13.75 7.53
N HIS A 123 12.04 -13.68 8.40
CA HIS A 123 10.65 -13.57 7.99
C HIS A 123 10.25 -12.10 7.87
N TYR A 124 9.69 -11.74 6.73
CA TYR A 124 9.26 -10.39 6.40
C TYR A 124 7.75 -10.32 6.18
N LYS A 125 7.14 -9.22 6.60
CA LYS A 125 5.74 -8.90 6.36
C LYS A 125 5.62 -7.72 5.41
N MET A 126 4.59 -7.74 4.58
CA MET A 126 4.26 -6.62 3.69
C MET A 126 4.01 -5.37 4.53
N LEU A 127 4.70 -4.26 4.20
CA LEU A 127 4.54 -2.99 4.89
C LEU A 127 3.74 -1.99 4.05
N MET A 128 4.21 -1.72 2.82
CA MET A 128 3.62 -0.71 1.95
C MET A 128 4.01 -0.91 0.48
N ARG A 129 3.27 -0.28 -0.44
CA ARG A 129 3.70 -0.16 -1.84
C ARG A 129 4.78 0.91 -1.98
N SER A 130 5.70 0.72 -2.92
CA SER A 130 6.77 1.70 -3.17
C SER A 130 6.23 2.98 -3.83
N THR A 131 6.69 4.15 -3.36
CA THR A 131 6.26 5.48 -3.84
C THR A 131 6.76 5.83 -5.23
N GLY A 132 7.99 5.39 -5.57
CA GLY A 132 8.65 5.79 -6.80
C GLY A 132 8.11 5.13 -8.06
N LYS A 133 7.30 4.06 -7.92
CA LYS A 133 6.90 3.21 -9.05
C LYS A 133 5.50 2.62 -8.89
N ALA A 134 4.50 3.49 -8.79
CA ALA A 134 3.10 3.09 -8.96
C ALA A 134 2.85 2.29 -10.26
N LYS A 135 3.77 2.38 -11.25
CA LYS A 135 3.74 1.62 -12.51
C LYS A 135 4.41 0.23 -12.47
N GLU A 136 5.34 -0.07 -11.55
CA GLU A 136 6.06 -1.38 -11.52
C GLU A 136 5.54 -2.34 -10.45
N GLY A 137 4.62 -1.94 -9.58
CA GLY A 137 3.96 -2.86 -8.62
C GLY A 137 4.86 -3.42 -7.51
N ALA A 138 6.06 -2.87 -7.32
CA ALA A 138 7.00 -3.30 -6.28
C ALA A 138 6.56 -2.87 -4.86
N CYS A 139 6.76 -3.77 -3.89
CA CYS A 139 6.31 -3.61 -2.52
C CYS A 139 7.47 -3.66 -1.53
N ILE A 140 7.41 -2.84 -0.49
CA ILE A 140 8.37 -2.87 0.61
C ILE A 140 7.88 -3.84 1.66
N PHE A 141 8.72 -4.79 2.01
CA PHE A 141 8.53 -5.73 3.10
C PHE A 141 9.55 -5.42 4.20
N ILE A 142 9.16 -5.63 5.45
CA ILE A 142 9.97 -5.39 6.65
C ILE A 142 10.00 -6.64 7.52
N CYS A 143 11.12 -6.89 8.18
CA CYS A 143 11.23 -7.99 9.14
C CYS A 143 10.12 -7.92 10.20
N GLU A 144 9.58 -9.08 10.55
CA GLU A 144 8.38 -9.19 11.40
C GLU A 144 8.52 -8.44 12.74
N LYS A 145 9.69 -8.53 13.39
CA LYS A 145 10.00 -7.86 14.66
C LYS A 145 9.81 -6.32 14.63
N LEU A 146 9.89 -5.69 13.46
CA LEU A 146 9.74 -4.24 13.29
C LEU A 146 8.42 -3.85 12.61
N HIS A 147 7.64 -4.82 12.12
CA HIS A 147 6.46 -4.59 11.29
C HIS A 147 5.43 -3.70 11.96
N LYS A 148 4.98 -4.06 13.17
CA LYS A 148 3.97 -3.28 13.90
C LYS A 148 4.43 -1.84 14.15
N LYS A 149 5.71 -1.66 14.51
CA LYS A 149 6.28 -0.34 14.80
C LYS A 149 6.33 0.54 13.55
N ALA A 150 6.75 -0.02 12.42
CA ALA A 150 6.75 0.67 11.15
C ALA A 150 5.32 1.02 10.71
N LEU A 151 4.40 0.06 10.79
CA LEU A 151 3.00 0.25 10.41
C LEU A 151 2.32 1.33 11.27
N ASP A 152 2.55 1.32 12.57
CA ASP A 152 2.02 2.31 13.50
C ASP A 152 2.53 3.71 13.22
N TYR A 153 3.79 3.83 12.83
CA TYR A 153 4.35 5.10 12.44
C TYR A 153 3.72 5.60 11.14
N ILE A 154 3.79 4.82 10.05
CA ILE A 154 3.31 5.26 8.72
C ILE A 154 1.80 5.53 8.72
N THR A 155 1.03 4.87 9.57
CA THR A 155 -0.44 5.04 9.67
C THR A 155 -0.88 5.89 10.86
N MET A 156 0.03 6.43 11.67
CA MET A 156 -0.28 7.10 12.94
C MET A 156 -1.20 6.26 13.86
N LYS A 157 -1.00 4.93 13.90
CA LYS A 157 -1.82 3.97 14.66
C LYS A 157 -3.31 3.97 14.28
N LEU A 158 -3.66 4.45 13.08
CA LEU A 158 -5.03 4.42 12.58
C LEU A 158 -5.39 3.09 11.94
N TYR A 159 -4.40 2.28 11.52
CA TYR A 159 -4.64 1.02 10.83
C TYR A 159 -5.59 0.10 11.60
N ASP A 160 -5.29 -0.16 12.88
CA ASP A 160 -6.10 -1.03 13.75
C ASP A 160 -7.43 -0.38 14.19
N LYS A 161 -7.62 0.92 13.89
CA LYS A 161 -8.83 1.67 14.23
C LYS A 161 -9.79 1.79 13.05
N MET A 162 -9.39 1.34 11.86
CA MET A 162 -10.26 1.37 10.69
C MET A 162 -11.44 0.40 10.87
N PRO A 163 -12.64 0.77 10.38
CA PRO A 163 -13.80 -0.11 10.45
C PRO A 163 -13.57 -1.38 9.63
N PHE A 164 -14.09 -2.52 10.09
CA PHE A 164 -13.95 -3.77 9.35
C PHE A 164 -14.61 -3.71 7.96
N ASN A 165 -15.78 -3.07 7.88
CA ASN A 165 -16.52 -2.86 6.64
C ASN A 165 -16.29 -1.44 6.12
N ASN A 166 -16.10 -1.28 4.81
CA ASN A 166 -15.96 0.01 4.13
C ASN A 166 -14.83 0.91 4.67
N ALA A 167 -13.77 0.33 5.23
CA ALA A 167 -12.55 1.10 5.54
C ALA A 167 -12.01 1.78 4.29
N ASN A 168 -11.64 3.06 4.43
CA ASN A 168 -10.95 3.80 3.37
C ASN A 168 -9.46 3.42 3.32
N ILE A 169 -9.19 2.15 2.99
CA ILE A 169 -7.84 1.59 2.86
C ILE A 169 -7.06 2.31 1.76
N VAL A 170 -7.75 2.68 0.67
CA VAL A 170 -7.14 3.42 -0.44
C VAL A 170 -6.61 4.77 0.03
N GLY A 171 -7.44 5.54 0.75
CA GLY A 171 -7.05 6.80 1.36
C GLY A 171 -5.87 6.64 2.32
N LEU A 172 -5.96 5.71 3.27
CA LEU A 172 -4.85 5.45 4.21
C LEU A 172 -3.55 5.10 3.48
N SER A 173 -3.63 4.26 2.44
CA SER A 173 -2.46 3.84 1.66
C SER A 173 -1.80 5.02 0.93
N ALA A 174 -2.59 5.96 0.40
CA ALA A 174 -2.06 7.16 -0.26
C ALA A 174 -1.24 8.03 0.71
N TYR A 175 -1.74 8.24 1.92
CA TYR A 175 -1.08 9.07 2.93
C TYR A 175 0.08 8.37 3.64
N SER A 176 0.01 7.05 3.84
CA SER A 176 1.05 6.28 4.55
C SER A 176 2.44 6.40 3.93
N THR A 177 2.48 6.65 2.62
CA THR A 177 3.72 6.69 1.86
C THR A 177 4.34 8.09 1.76
N LEU A 178 3.63 9.15 2.16
CA LEU A 178 4.12 10.53 2.03
C LEU A 178 5.43 10.78 2.79
N ILE A 179 5.53 10.22 3.99
CA ILE A 179 6.71 10.32 4.87
C ILE A 179 7.93 9.53 4.37
N THR A 180 7.77 8.76 3.30
CA THR A 180 8.85 7.98 2.66
C THR A 180 9.45 8.70 1.47
N ALA A 181 8.87 9.84 1.07
CA ALA A 181 9.42 10.69 0.03
C ALA A 181 10.79 11.23 0.46
N THR A 182 11.69 11.40 -0.52
CA THR A 182 13.02 11.98 -0.27
C THR A 182 12.87 13.38 0.31
N ALA A 183 13.50 13.62 1.46
CA ALA A 183 13.60 14.92 2.10
C ALA A 183 14.97 15.55 1.75
N ILE A 184 14.94 16.83 1.39
CA ILE A 184 16.16 17.64 1.22
C ILE A 184 16.62 18.12 2.59
N ASP A 185 15.68 18.69 3.36
CA ASP A 185 15.89 19.17 4.72
C ASP A 185 14.58 19.06 5.53
N TYR A 186 14.65 19.35 6.82
CA TYR A 186 13.54 19.32 7.77
C TYR A 186 13.31 20.68 8.42
N ILE A 187 12.04 21.06 8.52
CA ILE A 187 11.59 22.22 9.28
C ILE A 187 10.67 21.77 10.41
N SER A 188 10.74 22.46 11.54
CA SER A 188 9.84 22.23 12.68
C SER A 188 8.86 23.38 12.81
N ILE A 189 7.58 23.08 12.57
CA ILE A 189 6.49 24.03 12.69
C ILE A 189 5.59 23.58 13.84
N PRO A 190 5.44 24.39 14.90
CA PRO A 190 4.45 24.10 15.94
C PRO A 190 3.04 24.02 15.35
N LEU A 191 2.27 22.98 15.71
CA LEU A 191 0.89 22.80 15.25
C LEU A 191 0.02 24.03 15.54
N ALA A 192 0.23 24.71 16.67
CA ALA A 192 -0.47 25.93 17.05
C ALA A 192 -0.28 27.11 16.06
N ASN A 193 0.73 27.02 15.19
CA ASN A 193 1.04 28.04 14.18
C ASN A 193 0.48 27.69 12.79
N ILE A 194 -0.19 26.55 12.65
CA ILE A 194 -0.79 26.09 11.39
C ILE A 194 -2.29 26.40 11.45
N PHE A 195 -2.74 27.24 10.52
CA PHE A 195 -4.16 27.47 10.28
C PHE A 195 -4.58 26.71 9.01
N VAL A 196 -5.55 25.80 9.16
CA VAL A 196 -6.12 25.06 8.04
C VAL A 196 -7.38 25.77 7.55
N ALA A 197 -7.30 26.33 6.34
CA ALA A 197 -8.45 26.93 5.66
C ALA A 197 -9.23 25.86 4.87
N LYS A 198 -10.54 26.07 4.74
CA LYS A 198 -11.35 25.26 3.81
C LYS A 198 -10.98 25.64 2.38
N ASP A 199 -10.94 24.62 1.52
CA ASP A 199 -10.77 24.83 0.09
C ASP A 199 -11.99 25.56 -0.48
N GLU A 200 -11.74 26.63 -1.23
CA GLU A 200 -12.76 27.38 -1.96
C GLU A 200 -12.80 26.89 -3.41
N SER A 201 -14.00 26.53 -3.87
CA SER A 201 -14.23 26.07 -5.23
C SER A 201 -14.88 27.18 -6.06
N VAL A 202 -14.31 27.46 -7.22
CA VAL A 202 -14.89 28.42 -8.18
C VAL A 202 -15.38 27.65 -9.39
N SER A 203 -16.57 28.00 -9.87
CA SER A 203 -17.14 27.44 -11.09
C SER A 203 -17.21 28.50 -12.19
N THR A 204 -17.00 28.08 -13.43
CA THR A 204 -17.23 28.89 -14.63
C THR A 204 -17.96 28.06 -15.67
N MET A 205 -18.90 28.66 -16.39
CA MET A 205 -19.61 28.01 -17.48
C MET A 205 -18.76 28.12 -18.74
N LYS A 206 -18.39 26.98 -19.34
CA LYS A 206 -17.65 26.92 -20.60
C LYS A 206 -18.07 25.70 -21.40
N GLN A 207 -18.02 25.80 -22.72
CA GLN A 207 -18.18 24.63 -23.58
C GLN A 207 -16.98 23.68 -23.36
N ALA A 208 -17.24 22.51 -22.78
CA ALA A 208 -16.22 21.52 -22.46
C ALA A 208 -16.80 20.11 -22.45
N LEU A 209 -15.94 19.14 -22.77
CA LEU A 209 -16.26 17.73 -22.56
C LEU A 209 -16.17 17.42 -21.07
N THR A 210 -17.28 16.98 -20.48
CA THR A 210 -17.28 16.60 -19.06
C THR A 210 -17.29 15.07 -18.91
N VAL A 211 -16.49 14.57 -17.98
CA VAL A 211 -16.54 13.14 -17.61
C VAL A 211 -17.52 13.01 -16.45
N LYS A 212 -18.52 12.16 -16.64
CA LYS A 212 -19.53 11.86 -15.62
C LYS A 212 -19.52 10.38 -15.29
N VAL A 213 -20.05 10.06 -14.12
CA VAL A 213 -20.24 8.69 -13.67
C VAL A 213 -21.73 8.37 -13.79
N GLU A 214 -22.04 7.33 -14.55
CA GLU A 214 -23.38 6.75 -14.60
C GLU A 214 -23.41 5.42 -13.86
N LYS A 215 -24.55 5.11 -13.24
CA LYS A 215 -24.80 3.80 -12.64
C LYS A 215 -25.47 2.92 -13.67
N VAL A 216 -24.71 1.98 -14.22
CA VAL A 216 -25.21 1.02 -15.21
C VAL A 216 -25.62 -0.25 -14.49
N GLN A 217 -26.78 -0.79 -14.86
CA GLN A 217 -27.21 -2.11 -14.42
C GLN A 217 -26.44 -3.16 -15.22
N GLU A 218 -25.66 -3.97 -14.52
CA GLU A 218 -25.02 -5.16 -15.08
C GLU A 218 -25.67 -6.40 -14.45
N ILE A 219 -26.09 -7.33 -15.31
CA ILE A 219 -26.51 -8.65 -14.87
C ILE A 219 -25.24 -9.47 -14.67
N LYS A 220 -24.92 -9.79 -13.41
CA LYS A 220 -23.84 -10.74 -13.11
C LYS A 220 -24.44 -12.06 -12.67
N GLN A 221 -23.91 -13.13 -13.25
CA GLN A 221 -24.19 -14.49 -12.80
C GLN A 221 -23.35 -14.74 -11.54
N LYS A 222 -24.01 -14.88 -10.40
CA LYS A 222 -23.39 -15.30 -9.14
C LYS A 222 -23.87 -16.68 -8.76
N LEU A 223 -22.99 -17.43 -8.10
CA LEU A 223 -23.32 -18.75 -7.57
C LEU A 223 -24.56 -18.65 -6.67
N ASP A 224 -25.61 -19.39 -7.00
CA ASP A 224 -26.75 -19.55 -6.10
C ASP A 224 -26.38 -20.58 -5.06
N TYR A 225 -25.90 -20.12 -3.91
CA TYR A 225 -25.53 -21.04 -2.83
C TYR A 225 -26.73 -21.82 -2.24
N SER A 226 -27.97 -21.39 -2.45
CA SER A 226 -29.14 -22.13 -1.98
C SER A 226 -29.40 -23.35 -2.86
N GLU A 227 -29.31 -23.19 -4.18
CA GLU A 227 -29.42 -24.31 -5.11
C GLU A 227 -28.14 -25.14 -5.17
N THR A 228 -26.98 -24.50 -5.07
CA THR A 228 -25.68 -25.19 -4.95
C THR A 228 -25.66 -26.08 -3.73
N GLU A 229 -26.27 -25.68 -2.60
CA GLU A 229 -26.43 -26.56 -1.44
C GLU A 229 -27.14 -27.87 -1.82
N SER A 230 -28.21 -27.81 -2.61
CA SER A 230 -28.94 -29.00 -3.08
C SER A 230 -28.08 -29.88 -3.99
N TYR A 231 -27.26 -29.26 -4.85
CA TYR A 231 -26.31 -29.96 -5.72
C TYR A 231 -25.20 -30.66 -4.91
N ILE A 232 -24.53 -29.95 -3.98
CA ILE A 232 -23.42 -30.52 -3.21
C ILE A 232 -23.85 -31.61 -2.21
N ASN A 233 -25.12 -31.61 -1.79
CA ASN A 233 -25.66 -32.67 -0.93
C ASN A 233 -25.56 -34.05 -1.63
N GLN A 234 -25.61 -34.09 -2.96
CA GLN A 234 -25.44 -35.34 -3.74
C GLN A 234 -24.03 -35.92 -3.59
N PHE A 235 -23.05 -35.07 -3.29
CA PHE A 235 -21.66 -35.44 -3.04
C PHE A 235 -21.36 -35.64 -1.55
N ASN A 236 -22.40 -35.76 -0.72
CA ASN A 236 -22.31 -35.85 0.75
C ASN A 236 -21.63 -34.62 1.40
N LEU A 237 -21.82 -33.43 0.83
CA LEU A 237 -21.26 -32.18 1.33
C LEU A 237 -22.39 -31.21 1.73
N THR A 238 -22.15 -30.36 2.72
CA THR A 238 -23.12 -29.31 3.12
C THR A 238 -22.42 -28.04 3.57
N PHE A 239 -23.00 -26.87 3.31
CA PHE A 239 -22.52 -25.61 3.88
C PHE A 239 -22.92 -25.44 5.36
N TYR A 240 -23.94 -26.16 5.83
CA TYR A 240 -24.58 -25.90 7.12
C TYR A 240 -24.22 -26.93 8.19
N LYS A 241 -23.59 -26.45 9.27
CA LYS A 241 -23.22 -27.26 10.44
C LYS A 241 -24.39 -28.02 11.06
N MET A 242 -25.60 -27.44 11.03
CA MET A 242 -26.80 -28.08 11.60
C MET A 242 -27.26 -29.28 10.77
N LYS A 243 -27.10 -29.27 9.44
CA LYS A 243 -27.45 -30.42 8.60
C LYS A 243 -26.51 -31.59 8.83
N GLN A 244 -25.21 -31.33 8.95
CA GLN A 244 -24.23 -32.35 9.35
C GLN A 244 -24.52 -32.98 10.72
N LYS A 245 -25.07 -32.22 11.67
CA LYS A 245 -25.46 -32.78 12.97
C LYS A 245 -26.65 -33.75 12.87
N ASN A 246 -27.55 -33.52 11.92
CA ASN A 246 -28.74 -34.33 11.70
C ASN A 246 -28.48 -35.52 10.77
N ASP A 247 -27.50 -35.39 9.86
CA ASP A 247 -27.03 -36.45 8.98
C ASP A 247 -25.48 -36.56 9.07
N PRO A 248 -24.97 -37.54 9.84
CA PRO A 248 -23.53 -37.75 10.03
C PRO A 248 -22.77 -38.07 8.74
N ASN A 249 -23.45 -38.47 7.66
CA ASN A 249 -22.82 -38.77 6.38
C ASN A 249 -22.45 -37.49 5.61
N LEU A 250 -23.02 -36.34 5.97
CA LEU A 250 -22.70 -35.05 5.36
C LEU A 250 -21.44 -34.42 5.96
N LYS A 251 -20.47 -34.07 5.12
CA LYS A 251 -19.26 -33.36 5.53
C LYS A 251 -19.42 -31.86 5.31
N GLN A 252 -19.26 -31.08 6.39
CA GLN A 252 -19.37 -29.63 6.30
C GLN A 252 -18.22 -29.00 5.51
N ILE A 253 -18.55 -28.11 4.59
CA ILE A 253 -17.60 -27.25 3.86
C ILE A 253 -17.92 -25.76 4.07
N ARG A 254 -16.93 -24.90 3.85
CA ARG A 254 -17.14 -23.44 3.91
C ARG A 254 -17.93 -22.97 2.70
N LYS A 255 -18.77 -21.95 2.89
CA LYS A 255 -19.58 -21.31 1.85
C LYS A 255 -18.73 -20.38 0.97
N THR A 256 -17.78 -20.98 0.25
CA THR A 256 -16.75 -20.27 -0.53
C THR A 256 -16.38 -21.09 -1.76
N LYS A 257 -16.12 -20.42 -2.90
CA LYS A 257 -15.63 -21.05 -4.14
C LYS A 257 -14.41 -21.94 -3.92
N ALA A 258 -13.44 -21.49 -3.13
CA ALA A 258 -12.23 -22.25 -2.82
C ALA A 258 -12.51 -23.61 -2.16
N ALA A 259 -13.48 -23.67 -1.24
CA ALA A 259 -13.85 -24.91 -0.56
C ALA A 259 -14.58 -25.91 -1.47
N LEU A 260 -15.25 -25.43 -2.51
CA LEU A 260 -15.86 -26.28 -3.54
C LEU A 260 -14.78 -26.92 -4.43
N ILE A 261 -13.83 -26.10 -4.91
CA ILE A 261 -12.68 -26.58 -5.71
C ILE A 261 -11.86 -27.61 -4.93
N GLU A 262 -11.58 -27.35 -3.65
CA GLU A 262 -10.81 -28.27 -2.78
C GLU A 262 -11.48 -29.64 -2.61
N LYS A 263 -12.79 -29.74 -2.89
CA LYS A 263 -13.56 -30.99 -2.84
C LYS A 263 -13.85 -31.57 -4.23
N GLY A 264 -13.20 -31.04 -5.27
CA GLY A 264 -13.35 -31.52 -6.64
C GLY A 264 -14.68 -31.15 -7.27
N ILE A 265 -15.38 -30.12 -6.75
CA ILE A 265 -16.60 -29.61 -7.37
C ILE A 265 -16.23 -28.57 -8.42
N GLU A 266 -16.63 -28.82 -9.66
CA GLU A 266 -16.49 -27.86 -10.76
C GLU A 266 -17.45 -26.69 -10.53
N ILE A 267 -16.92 -25.46 -10.53
CA ILE A 267 -17.70 -24.25 -10.23
C ILE A 267 -18.67 -23.94 -11.36
N GLU A 268 -18.29 -24.32 -12.58
CA GLU A 268 -19.03 -24.12 -13.82
C GLU A 268 -20.35 -24.91 -13.85
N GLU A 269 -20.42 -26.04 -13.13
CA GLU A 269 -21.62 -26.86 -13.01
C GLU A 269 -22.55 -26.42 -11.87
N CYS A 270 -22.07 -25.55 -10.98
CA CYS A 270 -22.86 -25.09 -9.85
C CYS A 270 -23.95 -24.09 -10.33
N PRO A 271 -25.19 -24.20 -9.81
CA PRO A 271 -26.27 -23.28 -10.16
C PRO A 271 -25.88 -21.81 -9.95
N VAL A 272 -26.18 -20.98 -10.93
CA VAL A 272 -25.99 -19.52 -10.87
C VAL A 272 -27.33 -18.82 -10.90
N LYS A 273 -27.45 -17.74 -10.13
CA LYS A 273 -28.55 -16.80 -10.21
C LYS A 273 -28.09 -15.49 -10.82
N GLU A 274 -28.99 -14.87 -11.57
CA GLU A 274 -28.81 -13.52 -12.05
C GLU A 274 -29.05 -12.53 -10.91
N GLU A 275 -28.06 -11.69 -10.64
CA GLU A 275 -28.21 -10.59 -9.69
C GLU A 275 -27.88 -9.29 -10.42
N ILE A 276 -28.76 -8.30 -10.28
CA ILE A 276 -28.54 -6.97 -10.85
C ILE A 276 -27.55 -6.25 -9.93
N GLU A 277 -26.37 -5.94 -10.45
CA GLU A 277 -25.38 -5.11 -9.78
C GLU A 277 -25.32 -3.75 -10.47
N TYR A 278 -25.30 -2.67 -9.69
CA TYR A 278 -25.10 -1.33 -10.22
C TYR A 278 -23.60 -1.03 -10.23
N VAL A 279 -23.03 -0.93 -11.43
CA VAL A 279 -21.62 -0.60 -11.63
C VAL A 279 -21.50 0.84 -12.08
N GLU A 280 -20.59 1.58 -11.45
CA GLU A 280 -20.27 2.95 -11.84
C GLU A 280 -19.34 2.93 -13.07
N ARG A 281 -19.80 3.49 -14.19
CA ARG A 281 -19.01 3.64 -15.41
C ARG A 281 -18.80 5.11 -15.74
N CYS A 282 -17.58 5.43 -16.16
CA CYS A 282 -17.25 6.77 -16.64
C CYS A 282 -17.66 6.91 -18.11
N TYR A 283 -18.37 7.98 -18.45
CA TYR A 283 -18.66 8.35 -19.82
C TYR A 283 -18.32 9.82 -20.07
N VAL A 284 -18.10 10.16 -21.33
CA VAL A 284 -17.84 11.54 -21.75
C VAL A 284 -19.15 12.12 -22.25
N GLU A 285 -19.64 13.13 -21.55
CA GLU A 285 -20.78 13.93 -22.00
C GLU A 285 -20.28 14.94 -23.03
N ARG A 286 -20.75 14.78 -24.27
CA ARG A 286 -20.46 15.66 -25.41
C ARG A 286 -21.71 16.48 -25.71
N LYS A 287 -21.89 17.57 -24.96
CA LYS A 287 -22.97 18.54 -25.21
C LYS A 287 -22.40 19.77 -25.92
N ASP A 288 -23.22 20.36 -26.79
CA ASP A 288 -22.91 21.67 -27.38
C ASP A 288 -23.17 22.83 -26.40
N GLU A 289 -23.81 22.55 -25.26
CA GLU A 289 -24.09 23.50 -24.19
C GLU A 289 -22.90 23.72 -23.26
N GLU A 290 -22.84 24.90 -22.63
CA GLU A 290 -21.83 25.18 -21.61
C GLU A 290 -22.01 24.28 -20.39
N SER A 291 -20.90 23.77 -19.88
CA SER A 291 -20.84 22.97 -18.66
C SER A 291 -20.15 23.75 -17.55
N ALA A 292 -20.59 23.55 -16.31
CA ALA A 292 -19.94 24.11 -15.13
C ALA A 292 -18.60 23.42 -14.91
N ILE A 293 -17.50 24.13 -15.15
CA ILE A 293 -16.15 23.68 -14.82
C ILE A 293 -15.83 24.20 -13.43
N VAL A 294 -15.68 23.29 -12.48
CA VAL A 294 -15.31 23.59 -11.08
C VAL A 294 -13.81 23.40 -10.92
N ASN A 295 -13.15 24.37 -10.31
CA ASN A 295 -11.75 24.26 -9.89
C ASN A 295 -11.61 24.62 -8.41
N THR A 296 -10.74 23.91 -7.71
CA THR A 296 -10.37 24.19 -6.32
C THR A 296 -9.21 25.16 -6.32
N LEU A 297 -9.37 26.34 -5.72
CA LEU A 297 -8.38 27.43 -5.79
C LEU A 297 -7.04 27.07 -5.14
N TRP A 298 -7.09 26.39 -4.00
CA TRP A 298 -5.94 26.25 -3.09
C TRP A 298 -5.47 24.79 -2.91
N ASP A 299 -5.79 23.91 -3.86
CA ASP A 299 -5.54 22.45 -3.82
C ASP A 299 -4.09 22.07 -3.45
N GLY A 300 -3.84 21.93 -2.14
CA GLY A 300 -2.52 21.65 -1.58
C GLY A 300 -1.56 22.86 -1.52
N MET A 301 -2.03 24.08 -1.77
CA MET A 301 -1.27 25.32 -1.59
C MET A 301 -1.34 25.81 -0.14
N GLY A 302 -0.25 26.41 0.31
CA GLY A 302 -0.19 27.10 1.58
C GLY A 302 0.73 28.30 1.53
N LEU A 303 0.65 29.12 2.55
CA LEU A 303 1.43 30.33 2.74
C LEU A 303 2.26 30.15 4.00
N ILE A 304 3.54 30.50 3.94
CA ILE A 304 4.48 30.43 5.04
C ILE A 304 5.10 31.80 5.27
N ASP A 305 5.08 32.23 6.52
CA ASP A 305 5.66 33.50 6.93
C ASP A 305 7.18 33.50 6.81
N ASP A 306 7.71 34.62 6.33
CA ASP A 306 9.13 34.89 6.15
C ASP A 306 9.96 34.58 7.41
N SER A 307 9.43 34.85 8.61
CA SER A 307 10.15 34.64 9.87
C SER A 307 10.47 33.18 10.20
N ILE A 308 9.86 32.23 9.50
CA ILE A 308 10.07 30.79 9.67
C ILE A 308 10.43 30.08 8.36
N PHE A 309 10.57 30.85 7.28
CA PHE A 309 11.00 30.31 6.00
C PHE A 309 12.50 29.98 6.05
N PRO A 310 12.96 28.87 5.45
CA PRO A 310 14.39 28.55 5.41
C PRO A 310 15.20 29.61 4.65
N ASP A 311 16.31 30.08 5.25
CA ASP A 311 17.17 31.13 4.68
C ASP A 311 17.86 30.72 3.35
N ASP A 312 17.97 29.41 3.10
CA ASP A 312 18.66 28.81 1.94
C ASP A 312 17.70 28.37 0.82
N MET A 313 16.43 28.74 0.92
CA MET A 313 15.39 28.45 -0.08
C MET A 313 14.83 29.74 -0.65
N ASP A 314 14.20 29.66 -1.82
CA ASP A 314 13.58 30.81 -2.50
C ASP A 314 12.17 30.47 -3.00
N GLY A 315 11.26 31.45 -2.91
CA GLY A 315 9.90 31.38 -3.46
C GLY A 315 8.94 30.47 -2.69
N PHE A 316 9.19 29.17 -2.67
CA PHE A 316 8.30 28.19 -2.02
C PHE A 316 9.06 26.92 -1.59
N ILE A 317 8.44 26.16 -0.69
CA ILE A 317 8.94 24.85 -0.25
C ILE A 317 7.84 23.78 -0.28
N TYR A 318 8.20 22.55 -0.64
CA TYR A 318 7.27 21.41 -0.58
C TYR A 318 7.43 20.67 0.74
N CYS A 319 6.42 20.78 1.61
CA CYS A 319 6.39 20.08 2.89
C CYS A 319 5.59 18.79 2.78
N ARG A 320 6.13 17.71 3.36
CA ARG A 320 5.46 16.41 3.49
C ARG A 320 5.66 15.90 4.91
N SER A 321 4.57 15.48 5.54
CA SER A 321 4.54 14.80 6.83
C SER A 321 3.38 13.82 6.85
N HIS A 322 3.10 13.19 7.99
CA HIS A 322 1.94 12.33 8.14
C HIS A 322 0.66 13.12 7.86
N PHE A 323 -0.16 12.65 6.92
CA PHE A 323 -1.41 13.29 6.50
C PHE A 323 -1.30 14.78 6.15
N PHE A 324 -0.10 15.26 5.82
CA PHE A 324 0.15 16.64 5.48
C PHE A 324 1.04 16.71 4.25
N LYS A 325 0.54 17.38 3.22
CA LYS A 325 1.29 17.70 2.00
C LYS A 325 0.87 19.09 1.57
N SER A 326 1.83 20.01 1.51
CA SER A 326 1.54 21.38 1.08
C SER A 326 2.73 21.99 0.34
N CYS A 327 2.41 22.79 -0.68
CA CYS A 327 3.33 23.70 -1.34
C CYS A 327 3.23 25.06 -0.64
N LEU A 328 4.21 25.40 0.20
CA LEU A 328 4.19 26.60 1.01
C LEU A 328 4.92 27.74 0.30
N PHE A 329 4.19 28.78 -0.09
CA PHE A 329 4.73 29.99 -0.71
C PHE A 329 5.14 31.01 0.35
N ARG A 330 6.34 31.56 0.19
CA ARG A 330 6.92 32.57 1.08
C ARG A 330 6.12 33.86 0.99
N VAL A 331 5.68 34.37 2.13
CA VAL A 331 4.96 35.63 2.26
C VAL A 331 5.41 36.38 3.51
N THR A 332 5.28 37.70 3.51
CA THR A 332 5.58 38.54 4.67
C THR A 332 4.27 38.90 5.37
N TYR A 333 3.99 38.34 6.55
CA TYR A 333 2.85 38.75 7.38
C TYR A 333 3.28 39.69 8.51
N SER A 334 2.40 40.60 8.93
CA SER A 334 2.62 41.42 10.14
C SER A 334 1.97 40.82 11.41
N ASN A 335 1.40 39.62 11.34
CA ASN A 335 0.56 39.04 12.40
C ASN A 335 1.11 37.71 12.93
N THR A 336 0.61 37.29 14.10
CA THR A 336 1.03 36.15 14.92
C THR A 336 0.94 34.77 14.23
N LEU A 337 0.26 34.69 13.09
CA LEU A 337 -0.05 33.47 12.36
C LEU A 337 1.06 33.19 11.34
N LYS A 338 1.69 32.01 11.43
CA LYS A 338 2.92 31.73 10.67
C LYS A 338 2.73 30.84 9.44
N ILE A 339 1.71 29.99 9.42
CA ILE A 339 1.37 29.16 8.25
C ILE A 339 -0.14 29.13 8.06
N ILE A 340 -0.57 29.34 6.82
CA ILE A 340 -1.94 29.10 6.36
C ILE A 340 -1.88 28.03 5.29
N THR A 341 -2.46 26.86 5.53
CA THR A 341 -2.59 25.82 4.49
C THR A 341 -4.05 25.62 4.17
N ALA A 342 -4.42 25.63 2.90
CA ALA A 342 -5.72 25.11 2.50
C ALA A 342 -5.58 23.60 2.29
N THR A 343 -6.38 22.81 2.99
CA THR A 343 -6.38 21.36 2.79
C THR A 343 -7.74 20.81 3.16
N ASN A 344 -8.43 20.20 2.19
CA ASN A 344 -9.50 19.26 2.47
C ASN A 344 -8.95 18.01 3.19
N LEU A 345 -8.82 18.07 4.52
CA LEU A 345 -8.70 16.90 5.39
C LEU A 345 -10.09 16.26 5.54
N THR A 346 -10.68 15.78 4.46
CA THR A 346 -11.82 14.86 4.53
C THR A 346 -11.27 13.47 4.82
N MET A 347 -10.87 13.24 6.08
CA MET A 347 -10.87 11.88 6.58
C MET A 347 -12.32 11.47 6.83
N PRO A 348 -12.84 10.40 6.19
CA PRO A 348 -14.04 9.78 6.68
C PRO A 348 -13.68 9.17 8.04
N LEU A 349 -14.14 9.81 9.12
CA LEU A 349 -14.24 9.16 10.42
C LEU A 349 -15.33 8.09 10.35
#